data_AF-A0A4V6I6S7-F1
#
_entry.id   AF-A0A4V6I6S7-F1
#
_cell.length_a   1.000
_cell.length_b   1.000
_cell.length_c   1.000
_cell.angle_alpha   90.00
_cell.angle_beta   90.00
_cell.angle_gamma   90.00
#
_symmetry.space_group_name_H-M   'P 1'
#
loop_
_entity.id
_entity.type
_entity.pdbx_description
1 polymer ?
#
loop_
_entity_poly.entity_id
_entity_poly.type
_entity_poly.pdbx_seq_one_letter_code
_entity_poly.pdbx_strand_id
1 'polypeptide(L)'
;MRIFLKLFFLILVLTQGYALTQSYGNRGSDIFYKGLEAHQNKDFQRAFRYFENACNLNEGQACFNVGFLYFEGKIVKQDYKQAIKYYQKGCDLDSKEGCFNLALLYEEGEKVKQSYKEAVKYYQKGCDLDESQSCVNLGILYQNGKGVKQDYKQALKYYQKGCALGSSVGCREFERVQKQLSHSSNKK
;
A
#
# COMPACT_ATOMS: atom_id res chain seq x y z
N MET A 1 -31.57 52.84 -4.43
CA MET A 1 -30.80 52.32 -3.26
C MET A 1 -30.85 50.80 -3.05
N ARG A 2 -31.82 50.05 -3.61
CA ARG A 2 -31.95 48.60 -3.39
C ARG A 2 -31.02 47.68 -4.20
N ILE A 3 -30.44 48.17 -5.31
CA ILE A 3 -29.59 47.35 -6.20
C ILE A 3 -28.15 47.24 -5.65
N PHE A 4 -27.61 48.32 -5.07
CA PHE A 4 -26.27 48.33 -4.50
C PHE A 4 -26.12 47.41 -3.27
N LEU A 5 -27.18 47.21 -2.49
CA LEU A 5 -27.16 46.31 -1.33
C LEU A 5 -27.08 44.82 -1.74
N LYS A 6 -27.70 44.44 -2.87
CA LYS A 6 -27.65 43.05 -3.37
C LYS A 6 -26.28 42.69 -3.95
N LEU A 7 -25.60 43.63 -4.62
CA LEU A 7 -24.24 43.39 -5.12
C LEU A 7 -23.22 43.25 -4.00
N PHE A 8 -23.37 44.01 -2.91
CA PHE A 8 -22.46 43.94 -1.76
C PHE A 8 -22.59 42.60 -1.00
N PHE A 9 -23.81 42.05 -0.89
CA PHE A 9 -24.03 40.72 -0.32
C PHE A 9 -23.48 39.59 -1.20
N LEU A 10 -23.54 39.72 -2.53
CA LEU A 10 -23.04 38.67 -3.43
C LEU A 10 -21.50 38.56 -3.39
N ILE A 11 -20.79 39.67 -3.22
CA ILE A 11 -19.32 39.70 -3.14
C ILE A 11 -18.82 39.12 -1.81
N LEU A 12 -19.53 39.35 -0.70
CA LEU A 12 -19.19 38.77 0.62
C LEU A 12 -19.33 37.23 0.65
N VAL A 13 -20.32 36.67 -0.03
CA VAL A 13 -20.50 35.21 -0.11
C VAL A 13 -19.42 34.58 -1.00
N LEU A 14 -18.94 35.28 -2.03
CA LEU A 14 -17.87 34.78 -2.89
C LEU A 14 -16.50 34.84 -2.21
N THR A 15 -16.21 35.83 -1.38
CA THR A 15 -14.95 35.87 -0.61
C THR A 15 -14.95 34.88 0.55
N GLN A 16 -16.09 34.66 1.21
CA GLN A 16 -16.24 33.57 2.19
C GLN A 16 -16.20 32.18 1.54
N GLY A 17 -16.76 32.03 0.32
CA GLY A 17 -16.67 30.81 -0.47
C GLY A 17 -15.25 30.48 -0.94
N TYR A 18 -14.46 31.49 -1.32
CA TYR A 18 -13.04 31.31 -1.67
C TYR A 18 -12.17 31.00 -0.44
N ALA A 19 -12.42 31.66 0.70
CA ALA A 19 -11.68 31.39 1.95
C ALA A 19 -11.87 29.96 2.47
N LEU A 20 -12.99 29.29 2.15
CA LEU A 20 -13.23 27.89 2.51
C LEU A 20 -12.47 26.88 1.64
N THR A 21 -11.82 27.30 0.55
CA THR A 21 -11.01 26.39 -0.28
C THR A 21 -9.52 26.36 0.10
N GLN A 22 -9.08 27.19 1.06
CA GLN A 22 -7.70 27.23 1.55
C GLN A 22 -7.40 26.34 2.77
N SER A 23 -8.30 25.43 3.15
CA SER A 23 -8.10 24.58 4.34
C SER A 23 -8.75 23.19 4.23
N TYR A 24 -8.59 22.51 3.10
CA TYR A 24 -8.82 21.05 3.01
C TYR A 24 -7.50 20.29 2.82
N GLY A 25 -6.42 20.75 3.45
CA GLY A 25 -5.25 19.91 3.68
C GLY A 25 -5.66 18.80 4.67
N ASN A 26 -5.57 17.54 4.26
CA ASN A 26 -5.77 16.43 5.19
C ASN A 26 -4.70 16.53 6.28
N ARG A 27 -5.12 16.86 7.52
CA ARG A 27 -4.23 17.02 8.67
C ARG A 27 -3.28 15.83 8.86
N GLY A 28 -3.71 14.62 8.51
CA GLY A 28 -2.87 13.42 8.52
C GLY A 28 -1.72 13.51 7.52
N SER A 29 -2.02 13.88 6.27
CA SER A 29 -1.03 14.02 5.20
C SER A 29 -0.03 15.15 5.48
N ASP A 30 -0.47 16.29 6.02
CA ASP A 30 0.43 17.38 6.41
C ASP A 30 1.47 16.93 7.46
N ILE A 31 1.01 16.15 8.45
CA ILE A 31 1.87 15.60 9.50
C ILE A 31 2.79 14.52 8.93
N PHE A 32 2.31 13.72 7.97
CA PHE A 32 3.13 12.74 7.27
C PHE A 32 4.30 13.39 6.53
N TYR A 33 4.06 14.50 5.81
CA TYR A 33 5.14 15.23 5.13
C TYR A 33 6.18 15.81 6.10
N LYS A 34 5.75 16.29 7.28
CA LYS A 34 6.69 16.67 8.36
C LYS A 34 7.52 15.48 8.85
N GLY A 35 6.94 14.28 8.88
CA GLY A 35 7.66 13.04 9.15
C GLY A 35 8.72 12.73 8.10
N LEU A 36 8.39 12.87 6.83
CA LEU A 36 9.34 12.68 5.71
C LEU A 36 10.47 13.71 5.76
N GLU A 37 10.15 14.98 6.00
CA GLU A 37 11.15 16.05 6.15
C GLU A 37 12.10 15.78 7.32
N ALA A 38 11.56 15.42 8.50
CA ALA A 38 12.37 15.05 9.65
C ALA A 38 13.28 13.85 9.34
N HIS A 39 12.77 12.85 8.60
CA HIS A 39 13.55 11.69 8.17
C HIS A 39 14.69 12.09 7.22
N GLN A 40 14.42 12.96 6.25
CA GLN A 40 15.44 13.49 5.32
C GLN A 40 16.54 14.26 6.06
N ASN A 41 16.15 15.01 7.10
CA ASN A 41 17.06 15.72 8.00
C ASN A 41 17.74 14.81 9.05
N LYS A 42 17.54 13.48 8.96
CA LYS A 42 18.07 12.46 9.88
C LYS A 42 17.61 12.62 11.33
N ASP A 43 16.54 13.38 11.59
CA ASP A 43 15.86 13.42 12.88
C ASP A 43 14.83 12.28 12.96
N PHE A 44 15.35 11.06 13.04
CA PHE A 44 14.55 9.84 12.97
C PHE A 44 13.56 9.69 14.13
N GLN A 45 13.90 10.19 15.31
CA GLN A 45 13.00 10.18 16.47
C GLN A 45 11.80 11.11 16.25
N ARG A 46 12.02 12.29 15.67
CA ARG A 46 10.93 13.19 15.32
C ARG A 46 10.11 12.63 14.15
N ALA A 47 10.76 12.03 13.15
CA ALA A 47 10.08 11.35 12.06
C ALA A 47 9.14 10.26 12.56
N PHE A 48 9.61 9.40 13.49
CA PHE A 48 8.78 8.38 14.12
C PHE A 48 7.52 8.98 14.77
N ARG A 49 7.67 10.03 15.59
CA ARG A 49 6.52 10.68 16.24
C ARG A 49 5.53 11.28 15.25
N TYR A 50 6.02 11.86 14.16
CA TYR A 50 5.14 12.38 13.11
C TYR A 50 4.42 11.26 12.36
N PHE A 51 5.09 10.17 12.00
CA PHE A 51 4.44 9.04 11.36
C PHE A 51 3.41 8.37 12.27
N GLU A 52 3.68 8.23 13.57
CA GLU A 52 2.72 7.70 14.54
C GLU A 52 1.47 8.58 14.63
N ASN A 53 1.66 9.90 14.70
CA ASN A 53 0.56 10.86 14.73
C ASN A 53 -0.26 10.82 13.42
N ALA A 54 0.40 10.86 12.26
CA ALA A 54 -0.27 10.77 10.96
C ALA A 54 -1.02 9.43 10.79
N CYS A 55 -0.45 8.31 11.25
CA CYS A 55 -1.14 7.03 11.26
C CYS A 55 -2.38 7.03 12.17
N ASN A 56 -2.32 7.70 13.31
CA ASN A 56 -3.49 7.90 14.19
C ASN A 56 -4.57 8.78 13.54
N LEU A 57 -4.20 9.59 12.55
CA LEU A 57 -5.09 10.37 11.70
C LEU A 57 -5.45 9.66 10.38
N ASN A 58 -5.33 8.33 10.34
CA ASN A 58 -5.70 7.47 9.22
C ASN A 58 -4.89 7.70 7.92
N GLU A 59 -3.65 8.19 8.02
CA GLU A 59 -2.73 8.20 6.88
C GLU A 59 -2.06 6.81 6.72
N GLY A 60 -2.49 6.05 5.71
CA GLY A 60 -2.07 4.67 5.51
C GLY A 60 -0.56 4.52 5.30
N GLN A 61 0.06 5.42 4.52
CA GLN A 61 1.51 5.39 4.29
C GLN A 61 2.30 5.65 5.58
N ALA A 62 1.77 6.50 6.46
CA ALA A 62 2.37 6.73 7.76
C ALA A 62 2.31 5.48 8.64
N CYS A 63 1.20 4.75 8.63
CA CYS A 63 1.09 3.47 9.34
C CYS A 63 2.10 2.43 8.83
N PHE A 64 2.30 2.35 7.51
CA PHE A 64 3.37 1.53 6.95
C PHE A 64 4.75 1.92 7.50
N ASN A 65 5.11 3.21 7.48
CA ASN A 65 6.40 3.68 8.00
C ASN A 65 6.60 3.36 9.49
N VAL A 66 5.56 3.51 10.31
CA VAL A 66 5.65 3.12 11.73
C VAL A 66 5.88 1.60 11.86
N GLY A 67 5.16 0.79 11.09
CA GLY A 67 5.35 -0.65 11.05
C GLY A 67 6.78 -1.04 10.66
N PHE A 68 7.34 -0.36 9.67
CA PHE A 68 8.72 -0.55 9.22
C PHE A 68 9.74 -0.21 10.30
N LEU A 69 9.53 0.89 11.04
CA LEU A 69 10.44 1.29 12.13
C LEU A 69 10.43 0.29 13.30
N TYR A 70 9.27 -0.29 13.63
CA TYR A 70 9.19 -1.40 14.60
C TYR A 70 9.81 -2.70 14.07
N PHE A 71 9.70 -2.97 12.77
CA PHE A 71 10.30 -4.14 12.14
C PHE A 71 11.83 -4.08 12.16
N GLU A 72 12.41 -2.93 11.81
CA GLU A 72 13.88 -2.74 11.76
C GLU A 72 14.51 -2.63 13.15
N GLY A 73 13.82 -2.05 14.12
CA GLY A 73 14.32 -1.94 15.49
C GLY A 73 15.46 -0.93 15.71
N LYS A 74 15.77 -0.10 14.70
CA LYS A 74 16.91 0.84 14.72
C LYS A 74 16.62 2.14 15.49
N ILE A 75 15.37 2.61 15.44
CA ILE A 75 14.94 3.89 16.02
C ILE A 75 14.09 3.67 17.27
N VAL A 76 13.21 2.67 17.23
CA VAL A 76 12.44 2.15 18.36
C VAL A 76 12.82 0.70 18.59
N LYS A 77 12.62 0.16 19.79
CA LYS A 77 12.92 -1.26 20.09
C LYS A 77 12.17 -2.17 19.10
N GLN A 78 12.89 -3.12 18.51
CA GLN A 78 12.30 -4.08 17.56
C GLN A 78 11.10 -4.80 18.18
N ASP A 79 9.97 -4.77 17.48
CA ASP A 79 8.75 -5.47 17.89
C ASP A 79 7.93 -5.88 16.67
N TYR A 80 8.06 -7.15 16.27
CA TYR A 80 7.32 -7.70 15.13
C TYR A 80 5.81 -7.69 15.33
N LYS A 81 5.31 -7.79 16.58
CA LYS A 81 3.87 -7.73 16.84
C LYS A 81 3.32 -6.33 16.57
N GLN A 82 4.08 -5.29 16.94
CA GLN A 82 3.72 -3.92 16.59
C GLN A 82 3.86 -3.67 15.09
N ALA A 83 4.94 -4.14 14.46
CA ALA A 83 5.12 -4.04 13.01
C ALA A 83 3.91 -4.60 12.25
N ILE A 84 3.47 -5.82 12.59
CA ILE A 84 2.30 -6.47 11.98
C ILE A 84 1.02 -5.66 12.19
N LYS A 85 0.78 -5.14 13.40
CA LYS A 85 -0.39 -4.30 13.69
C LYS A 85 -0.43 -3.04 12.82
N TYR A 86 0.72 -2.38 12.67
CA TYR A 86 0.82 -1.16 11.88
C TYR A 86 0.76 -1.43 10.38
N TYR A 87 1.37 -2.51 9.88
CA TYR A 87 1.20 -2.95 8.49
C TYR A 87 -0.25 -3.32 8.18
N GLN A 88 -0.94 -4.03 9.09
CA GLN A 88 -2.36 -4.33 8.97
C GLN A 88 -3.18 -3.04 8.87
N LYS A 89 -3.01 -2.12 9.82
CA LYS A 89 -3.70 -0.84 9.80
C LYS A 89 -3.40 -0.03 8.53
N GLY A 90 -2.14 0.01 8.09
CA GLY A 90 -1.74 0.66 6.85
C GLY A 90 -2.42 0.02 5.63
N CYS A 91 -2.43 -1.31 5.55
CA CYS A 91 -3.10 -2.04 4.48
C CYS A 91 -4.61 -1.80 4.49
N ASP A 92 -5.26 -1.76 5.66
CA ASP A 92 -6.69 -1.45 5.80
C ASP A 92 -7.01 -0.01 5.36
N LEU A 93 -6.04 0.90 5.48
CA LEU A 93 -6.06 2.28 4.97
C LEU A 93 -5.43 2.42 3.57
N ASP A 94 -5.41 1.35 2.79
CA ASP A 94 -4.99 1.32 1.40
C ASP A 94 -3.52 1.71 1.13
N SER A 95 -2.64 1.56 2.12
CA SER A 95 -1.20 1.50 1.88
C SER A 95 -0.84 0.17 1.23
N LYS A 96 -0.51 0.26 -0.06
CA LYS A 96 -0.11 -0.87 -0.87
C LYS A 96 1.21 -1.52 -0.38
N GLU A 97 2.14 -0.72 0.14
CA GLU A 97 3.37 -1.19 0.79
C GLU A 97 3.07 -1.92 2.10
N GLY A 98 2.11 -1.42 2.88
CA GLY A 98 1.61 -2.11 4.08
C GLY A 98 1.02 -3.48 3.75
N CYS A 99 0.20 -3.57 2.70
CA CYS A 99 -0.36 -4.84 2.25
C CYS A 99 0.73 -5.82 1.78
N PHE A 100 1.65 -5.36 0.94
CA PHE A 100 2.76 -6.19 0.44
C PHE A 100 3.62 -6.76 1.57
N ASN A 101 4.06 -5.91 2.51
CA ASN A 101 4.92 -6.36 3.61
C ASN A 101 4.18 -7.30 4.56
N LEU A 102 2.90 -7.05 4.83
CA LEU A 102 2.11 -7.96 5.65
C LEU A 102 1.93 -9.33 4.97
N ALA A 103 1.68 -9.34 3.66
CA ALA A 103 1.59 -10.57 2.89
C ALA A 103 2.90 -11.37 2.93
N LEU A 104 4.03 -10.70 2.77
CA LEU A 104 5.36 -11.31 2.82
C LEU A 104 5.63 -11.96 4.18
N LEU A 105 5.28 -11.29 5.29
CA LEU A 105 5.45 -11.86 6.63
C LEU A 105 4.67 -13.17 6.80
N TYR A 106 3.42 -13.21 6.32
CA TYR A 106 2.61 -14.43 6.37
C TYR A 106 3.10 -15.51 5.41
N GLU A 107 3.70 -15.15 4.27
CA GLU A 107 4.28 -16.09 3.33
C GLU A 107 5.54 -16.76 3.90
N GLU A 108 6.46 -15.97 4.47
CA GLU A 108 7.74 -16.47 5.00
C GLU A 108 7.55 -17.27 6.29
N GLY A 109 6.70 -16.79 7.20
CA GLY A 109 6.37 -17.51 8.41
C GLY A 109 7.43 -17.49 9.52
N GLU A 110 8.51 -16.71 9.36
CA GLU A 110 9.58 -16.65 10.35
C GLU A 110 9.23 -15.73 11.55
N LYS A 111 8.48 -14.64 11.30
CA LYS A 111 8.19 -13.56 12.27
C LYS A 111 6.74 -13.60 12.78
N VAL A 112 5.90 -14.33 12.05
CA VAL A 112 4.50 -14.67 12.36
C VAL A 112 4.29 -16.11 11.91
N LYS A 113 3.32 -16.83 12.47
CA LYS A 113 2.98 -18.17 11.99
C LYS A 113 2.65 -18.11 10.49
N GLN A 114 3.35 -18.93 9.68
CA GLN A 114 3.13 -18.99 8.24
C GLN A 114 1.65 -19.24 7.90
N SER A 115 1.14 -18.48 6.94
CA SER A 115 -0.19 -18.67 6.39
C SER A 115 -0.23 -18.17 4.94
N TYR A 116 -0.08 -19.09 3.99
CA TYR A 116 -0.29 -18.75 2.58
C TYR A 116 -1.69 -18.22 2.29
N LYS A 117 -2.71 -18.59 3.08
CA LYS A 117 -4.06 -18.04 2.93
C LYS A 117 -4.12 -16.55 3.27
N GLU A 118 -3.47 -16.14 4.35
CA GLU A 118 -3.36 -14.71 4.69
C GLU A 118 -2.47 -13.97 3.68
N ALA A 119 -1.36 -14.58 3.25
CA ALA A 119 -0.50 -14.01 2.22
C ALA A 119 -1.28 -13.72 0.92
N VAL A 120 -2.07 -14.69 0.43
CA VAL A 120 -2.95 -14.50 -0.74
C VAL A 120 -3.90 -13.32 -0.54
N LYS A 121 -4.55 -13.21 0.62
CA LYS A 121 -5.48 -12.12 0.92
C LYS A 121 -4.80 -10.75 0.81
N TYR A 122 -3.64 -10.59 1.44
CA TYR A 122 -2.94 -9.30 1.45
C TYR A 122 -2.22 -8.98 0.13
N TYR A 123 -1.66 -9.99 -0.56
CA TYR A 123 -1.15 -9.78 -1.91
C TYR A 123 -2.26 -9.44 -2.91
N GLN A 124 -3.45 -10.02 -2.78
CA GLN A 124 -4.60 -9.63 -3.59
C GLN A 124 -4.92 -8.15 -3.37
N LYS A 125 -5.08 -7.72 -2.11
CA LYS A 125 -5.35 -6.31 -1.81
C LYS A 125 -4.23 -5.38 -2.32
N GLY A 126 -2.96 -5.73 -2.08
CA GLY A 126 -1.82 -4.96 -2.58
C GLY A 126 -1.79 -4.88 -4.11
N CYS A 127 -2.10 -5.98 -4.80
CA CYS A 127 -2.20 -6.00 -6.26
C CYS A 127 -3.37 -5.16 -6.77
N ASP A 128 -4.51 -5.15 -6.08
CA ASP A 128 -5.67 -4.30 -6.40
C ASP A 128 -5.36 -2.81 -6.20
N LEU A 129 -4.44 -2.48 -5.30
CA LEU A 129 -3.85 -1.15 -5.09
C LEU A 129 -2.63 -0.87 -5.99
N ASP A 130 -2.47 -1.65 -7.06
CA ASP A 130 -1.43 -1.51 -8.07
C ASP A 130 0.01 -1.60 -7.53
N GLU A 131 0.23 -2.40 -6.49
CA GLU A 131 1.55 -2.82 -6.07
C GLU A 131 2.04 -3.99 -6.93
N SER A 132 3.03 -3.71 -7.77
CA SER A 132 3.49 -4.64 -8.80
C SER A 132 4.07 -5.94 -8.23
N GLN A 133 4.77 -5.91 -7.09
CA GLN A 133 5.36 -7.11 -6.48
C GLN A 133 4.29 -8.01 -5.87
N SER A 134 3.22 -7.44 -5.33
CA SER A 134 2.05 -8.14 -4.80
C SER A 134 1.35 -8.89 -5.90
N CYS A 135 1.18 -8.28 -7.08
CA CYS A 135 0.66 -8.98 -8.25
C CYS A 135 1.57 -10.15 -8.66
N VAL A 136 2.88 -9.95 -8.71
CA VAL A 136 3.82 -11.02 -9.07
C VAL A 136 3.77 -12.18 -8.06
N ASN A 137 3.85 -11.90 -6.76
CA ASN A 137 3.83 -12.92 -5.72
C ASN A 137 2.48 -13.65 -5.68
N LEU A 138 1.37 -12.95 -5.88
CA LEU A 138 0.07 -13.60 -6.03
C LEU A 138 0.03 -14.56 -7.22
N GLY A 139 0.61 -14.15 -8.35
CA GLY A 139 0.79 -15.01 -9.52
C GLY A 139 1.58 -16.29 -9.18
N ILE A 140 2.65 -16.17 -8.40
CA ILE A 140 3.47 -17.30 -7.93
C ILE A 140 2.63 -18.23 -7.03
N LEU A 141 1.83 -17.69 -6.11
CA LEU A 141 0.98 -18.50 -5.23
C LEU A 141 -0.08 -19.28 -6.01
N TYR A 142 -0.72 -18.66 -7.00
CA TYR A 142 -1.64 -19.36 -7.92
C TYR A 142 -0.92 -20.39 -8.79
N GLN A 143 0.27 -20.10 -9.30
CA GLN A 143 1.06 -21.04 -10.10
C GLN A 143 1.45 -22.29 -9.31
N ASN A 144 1.74 -22.13 -8.02
CA ASN A 144 2.22 -23.21 -7.17
C ASN A 144 1.12 -23.86 -6.32
N GLY A 145 -0.11 -23.32 -6.34
CA GLY A 145 -1.21 -23.81 -5.50
C GLY A 145 -0.97 -23.64 -4.00
N LYS A 146 -0.27 -22.58 -3.59
CA LYS A 146 0.04 -22.29 -2.19
C LYS A 146 -1.01 -21.35 -1.61
N GLY A 147 -1.79 -21.82 -0.64
CA GLY A 147 -2.88 -21.04 -0.04
C GLY A 147 -4.14 -20.89 -0.91
N VAL A 148 -4.04 -21.21 -2.19
CA VAL A 148 -5.11 -21.27 -3.20
C VAL A 148 -4.99 -22.55 -4.02
N LYS A 149 -6.05 -22.93 -4.75
CA LYS A 149 -5.96 -24.00 -5.74
C LYS A 149 -5.02 -23.56 -6.87
N GLN A 150 -4.17 -24.47 -7.34
CA GLN A 150 -3.28 -24.19 -8.47
C GLN A 150 -4.09 -23.78 -9.71
N ASP A 151 -3.73 -22.63 -10.29
CA ASP A 151 -4.39 -22.07 -11.47
C ASP A 151 -3.41 -21.22 -12.30
N TYR A 152 -2.90 -21.80 -13.40
CA TYR A 152 -2.00 -21.12 -14.32
C TYR A 152 -2.65 -19.95 -15.08
N LYS A 153 -3.97 -19.98 -15.30
CA LYS A 153 -4.67 -18.88 -15.98
C LYS A 153 -4.76 -17.67 -15.07
N GLN A 154 -5.05 -17.87 -13.78
CA GLN A 154 -4.99 -16.78 -12.82
C GLN A 154 -3.56 -16.27 -12.61
N ALA A 155 -2.57 -17.17 -12.52
CA ALA A 155 -1.17 -16.76 -12.46
C ALA A 155 -0.80 -15.83 -13.62
N LEU A 156 -1.16 -16.19 -14.86
CA LEU A 156 -0.94 -15.33 -16.03
C LEU A 156 -1.58 -13.95 -15.92
N LYS A 157 -2.83 -13.86 -15.44
CA LYS A 157 -3.49 -12.56 -15.26
C LYS A 157 -2.74 -11.66 -14.28
N TYR A 158 -2.29 -12.21 -13.15
CA TYR A 158 -1.54 -11.42 -12.17
C TYR A 158 -0.14 -11.06 -12.66
N TYR A 159 0.56 -11.96 -13.35
CA TYR A 159 1.83 -11.64 -13.99
C TYR A 159 1.69 -10.56 -15.07
N GLN A 160 0.63 -10.63 -15.88
CA GLN A 160 0.32 -9.61 -16.88
C GLN A 160 0.07 -8.25 -16.22
N LYS A 161 -0.73 -8.21 -15.13
CA LYS A 161 -0.95 -6.98 -14.37
C LYS A 161 0.36 -6.45 -13.78
N GLY A 162 1.16 -7.31 -13.14
CA GLY A 162 2.48 -6.93 -12.61
C GLY A 162 3.42 -6.38 -13.68
N CYS A 163 3.43 -6.97 -14.88
CA CYS A 163 4.17 -6.47 -16.04
C CYS A 163 3.70 -5.09 -16.49
N ALA A 164 2.38 -4.88 -16.61
CA ALA A 164 1.79 -3.59 -16.97
C ALA A 164 2.10 -2.49 -15.96
N LEU A 165 2.28 -2.86 -14.68
CA LEU A 165 2.73 -1.97 -13.60
C LEU A 165 4.26 -1.77 -13.55
N GLY A 166 5.00 -2.29 -14.54
CA GLY A 166 6.45 -2.08 -14.68
C GLY A 166 7.35 -3.15 -14.05
N SER A 167 6.79 -4.25 -13.52
CA SER A 167 7.62 -5.34 -12.98
C SER A 167 8.23 -6.19 -14.09
N SER A 168 9.55 -6.08 -14.27
CA SER A 168 10.29 -6.95 -15.21
C SER A 168 10.17 -8.44 -14.86
N VAL A 169 10.04 -8.77 -13.57
CA VAL A 169 9.76 -10.15 -13.11
C VAL A 169 8.40 -10.59 -13.60
N GLY A 170 7.38 -9.74 -13.46
CA GLY A 170 6.03 -10.01 -13.97
C GLY A 170 6.01 -10.29 -15.47
N CYS A 171 6.73 -9.49 -16.27
CA CYS A 171 6.82 -9.71 -17.72
C CYS A 171 7.48 -11.06 -18.06
N ARG A 172 8.61 -11.38 -17.42
CA ARG A 172 9.30 -12.65 -17.66
C ARG A 172 8.46 -13.86 -17.26
N GLU A 173 7.80 -13.80 -16.11
CA GLU A 173 6.96 -14.90 -15.63
C GLU A 173 5.71 -15.08 -16.50
N PHE A 174 5.12 -13.98 -16.98
CA PHE A 174 4.02 -14.02 -17.95
C PHE A 174 4.44 -14.79 -19.21
N GLU A 175 5.54 -14.40 -19.85
CA GLU A 175 6.04 -15.05 -21.06
C GLU A 175 6.37 -16.53 -20.82
N ARG A 176 7.05 -16.84 -19.71
CA ARG A 176 7.45 -18.19 -19.34
C ARG A 176 6.23 -19.11 -19.19
N VAL A 177 5.22 -18.68 -18.43
CA VAL A 177 4.02 -19.49 -18.20
C VAL A 177 3.15 -19.59 -19.45
N GLN A 178 3.05 -18.50 -20.24
CA GLN A 178 2.27 -18.51 -21.47
C GLN A 178 2.83 -19.53 -22.47
N LYS A 179 4.16 -19.58 -22.60
CA LYS A 179 4.84 -20.57 -23.44
C LYS A 179 4.63 -22.00 -22.94
N GLN A 180 4.67 -22.23 -21.61
CA GLN A 180 4.40 -23.56 -21.05
C GLN A 180 2.99 -24.05 -21.40
N LEU A 181 1.98 -23.20 -21.28
CA LEU A 181 0.59 -23.56 -21.60
C LEU A 181 0.38 -23.86 -23.08
N SER A 182 1.00 -23.10 -24.00
CA SER A 182 0.88 -23.34 -25.44
C SER A 182 1.53 -24.65 -25.89
N HIS A 183 2.62 -25.08 -25.24
CA HIS A 183 3.26 -26.36 -25.53
C HIS A 183 2.46 -27.54 -24.96
N SER A 184 1.79 -27.36 -23.81
CA SER A 184 0.96 -28.40 -23.20
C SER A 184 -0.35 -28.65 -23.97
N SER A 185 -0.90 -27.64 -24.67
CA SER A 185 -2.09 -27.80 -25.50
C SER A 185 -1.83 -28.53 -26.82
N ASN A 186 -0.61 -28.50 -27.35
CA ASN A 186 -0.25 -29.17 -28.62
C ASN A 186 0.18 -30.64 -28.46
N LYS A 187 0.18 -31.17 -27.24
CA LYS A 187 0.53 -32.56 -26.92
C LYS A 187 -0.67 -33.45 -26.57
N LYS A 188 -1.90 -32.93 -26.69
CA LYS A 188 -3.16 -33.67 -26.51
C LYS A 188 -3.84 -33.83 -27.87
#